data_AF-A0A662S7B9-F1
#
_entry.id   AF-A0A662S7B9-F1
#
_cell.length_a   1.000
_cell.length_b   1.000
_cell.length_c   1.000
_cell.angle_alpha   90.00
_cell.angle_beta   90.00
_cell.angle_gamma   90.00
#
_symmetry.space_group_name_H-M   'P 1'
#
loop_
_entity.id
_entity.type
_entity.pdbx_description
1 polymer ?
#
loop_
_entity_poly.entity_id
_entity_poly.type
_entity_poly.pdbx_seq_one_letter_code
_entity_poly.pdbx_strand_id
1 'polypeptide(L)'
;MSLGYIILFVLYTAIALFPFVLGFLEYEKPADPGPLYINLDRIVSDRKEALTFRELIEPAIEIGLLAKDVEDLSPETVLRQKPKFHPELGYFRLIYGDAEIPSNTVIEDLLIVIGNLRIGDRCKMLGGVYATGEVRVGSDCTINFIASDSNVFLGRNTSVERWVDAKGTIVITKDCRVRKATSEHQIEVVECCEMREACANMGLEVLDSSELVQRGSKG
;
A
#
# COMPACT_ATOMS: atom_id res chain seq x y z
N MET A 1 -71.21 -14.97 11.13
CA MET A 1 -69.94 -15.58 10.68
C MET A 1 -69.29 -14.84 9.52
N SER A 2 -70.02 -14.45 8.47
CA SER A 2 -69.49 -13.75 7.28
C SER A 2 -68.58 -12.53 7.55
N LEU A 3 -68.98 -11.63 8.46
CA LEU A 3 -68.26 -10.38 8.70
C LEU A 3 -66.78 -10.57 9.12
N GLY A 4 -66.49 -11.58 9.96
CA GLY A 4 -65.13 -11.87 10.40
C GLY A 4 -64.21 -12.33 9.27
N TYR A 5 -64.73 -13.15 8.35
CA TYR A 5 -63.98 -13.58 7.17
C TYR A 5 -63.71 -12.43 6.19
N ILE A 6 -64.64 -11.49 6.04
CA ILE A 6 -64.45 -10.29 5.21
C ILE A 6 -63.32 -9.41 5.79
N ILE A 7 -63.31 -9.18 7.10
CA ILE A 7 -62.24 -8.40 7.77
C ILE A 7 -60.89 -9.11 7.62
N LEU A 8 -60.84 -10.43 7.85
CA LEU A 8 -59.61 -11.21 7.69
C LEU A 8 -59.09 -11.18 6.25
N PHE A 9 -59.97 -11.27 5.25
CA PHE A 9 -59.62 -11.21 3.84
C PHE A 9 -59.03 -9.85 3.46
N VAL A 10 -59.68 -8.74 3.86
CA VAL A 10 -59.18 -7.38 3.61
C VAL A 10 -57.82 -7.16 4.27
N LEU A 11 -57.65 -7.61 5.52
CA LEU A 11 -56.37 -7.50 6.23
C LEU A 11 -55.26 -8.32 5.54
N TYR A 12 -55.55 -9.55 5.11
CA TYR A 12 -54.62 -10.40 4.37
C TYR A 12 -54.23 -9.75 3.04
N THR A 13 -55.20 -9.24 2.26
CA THR A 13 -54.93 -8.54 0.99
C THR A 13 -54.11 -7.27 1.21
N ALA A 14 -54.39 -6.48 2.26
CA ALA A 14 -53.61 -5.29 2.57
C ALA A 14 -52.15 -5.62 2.92
N ILE A 15 -51.91 -6.64 3.75
CA ILE A 15 -50.56 -7.11 4.10
C ILE A 15 -49.85 -7.69 2.87
N ALA A 16 -50.55 -8.45 2.03
CA ALA A 16 -49.98 -9.02 0.80
C ALA A 16 -49.60 -7.96 -0.24
N LEU A 17 -50.35 -6.86 -0.33
CA LEU A 17 -50.07 -5.76 -1.26
C LEU A 17 -49.04 -4.75 -0.72
N PHE A 18 -48.83 -4.67 0.59
CA PHE A 18 -47.94 -3.70 1.22
C PHE A 18 -46.49 -3.70 0.65
N PRO A 19 -45.81 -4.86 0.44
CA PRO A 19 -44.48 -4.88 -0.18
C PRO A 19 -44.46 -4.34 -1.62
N PHE A 20 -45.54 -4.56 -2.38
CA PHE A 20 -45.65 -4.08 -3.76
C PHE A 20 -45.84 -2.56 -3.82
N VAL A 21 -46.58 -1.99 -2.85
CA VAL A 21 -46.69 -0.53 -2.72
C VAL A 21 -45.33 0.09 -2.38
N LEU A 22 -44.57 -0.50 -1.47
CA LEU A 22 -43.20 -0.03 -1.16
C LEU A 22 -42.28 -0.12 -2.38
N GLY A 23 -42.30 -1.25 -3.11
CA GLY A 23 -41.51 -1.41 -4.33
C GLY A 23 -41.91 -0.46 -5.47
N PHE A 24 -43.20 -0.12 -5.59
CA PHE A 24 -43.67 0.87 -6.56
C PHE A 24 -43.24 2.30 -6.20
N LEU A 25 -43.24 2.65 -4.91
CA LEU A 25 -42.76 3.95 -4.44
C LEU A 25 -41.26 4.13 -4.67
N GLU A 26 -40.45 3.08 -4.42
CA GLU A 26 -39.02 3.07 -4.76
C GLU A 26 -38.80 3.15 -6.27
N TYR A 27 -39.67 2.55 -7.09
CA TYR A 27 -39.57 2.64 -8.56
C TYR A 27 -39.89 4.04 -9.10
N GLU A 28 -40.90 4.74 -8.56
CA GLU A 28 -41.19 6.14 -8.94
C GLU A 28 -40.14 7.13 -8.42
N LYS A 29 -39.54 6.85 -7.26
CA LYS A 29 -38.58 7.72 -6.58
C LYS A 29 -37.41 6.89 -6.02
N PRO A 30 -36.49 6.43 -6.88
CA PRO A 30 -35.34 5.65 -6.43
C PRO A 30 -34.51 6.45 -5.44
N ALA A 31 -34.40 5.92 -4.22
CA ALA A 31 -33.55 6.43 -3.16
C ALA A 31 -32.15 5.81 -3.24
N ASP A 32 -32.05 4.56 -3.73
CA ASP A 32 -30.78 3.87 -3.96
C ASP A 32 -30.11 4.40 -5.26
N PRO A 33 -28.82 4.77 -5.27
CA PRO A 33 -28.09 5.24 -6.46
C PRO A 33 -27.79 4.15 -7.51
N GLY A 34 -28.80 3.32 -7.83
CA GLY A 34 -28.78 2.33 -8.90
C GLY A 34 -27.79 1.17 -8.68
N PRO A 35 -27.59 0.32 -9.70
CA PRO A 35 -26.54 -0.69 -9.65
C PRO A 35 -25.16 0.00 -9.59
N LEU A 36 -24.37 -0.35 -8.58
CA LEU A 36 -23.01 0.17 -8.40
C LEU A 36 -22.19 -0.06 -9.68
N TYR A 37 -21.61 1.00 -10.25
CA TYR A 37 -20.85 0.90 -11.50
C TYR A 37 -19.58 0.06 -11.29
N ILE A 38 -19.56 -1.14 -11.88
CA ILE A 38 -18.41 -2.04 -11.91
C ILE A 38 -17.78 -1.94 -13.30
N ASN A 39 -16.58 -1.35 -13.37
CA ASN A 39 -15.79 -1.34 -14.60
C ASN A 39 -15.25 -2.76 -14.86
N LEU A 40 -15.80 -3.44 -15.88
CA LEU A 40 -15.41 -4.80 -16.28
C LEU A 40 -14.10 -4.84 -17.07
N ASP A 41 -13.74 -3.74 -17.75
CA ASP A 41 -12.47 -3.59 -18.48
C ASP A 41 -11.29 -3.25 -17.55
N ARG A 42 -11.54 -3.16 -16.24
CA ARG A 42 -10.51 -2.96 -15.22
C ARG A 42 -9.57 -4.16 -15.21
N ILE A 43 -8.43 -4.00 -15.88
CA ILE A 43 -7.28 -4.88 -15.71
C ILE A 43 -6.89 -4.86 -14.22
N VAL A 44 -7.12 -5.99 -13.54
CA VAL A 44 -6.71 -6.18 -12.15
C VAL A 44 -5.21 -6.48 -12.15
N SER A 45 -4.40 -5.43 -12.25
CA SER A 45 -2.97 -5.54 -11.99
C SER A 45 -2.75 -5.81 -10.51
N ASP A 46 -1.96 -6.84 -10.18
CA ASP A 46 -1.51 -7.11 -8.81
C ASP A 46 -0.83 -5.91 -8.15
N ARG A 47 -0.23 -5.04 -8.97
CA ARG A 47 0.47 -3.82 -8.54
C ARG A 47 -0.43 -2.63 -8.31
N LYS A 48 -1.76 -2.76 -8.48
CA LYS A 48 -2.67 -1.60 -8.46
C LYS A 48 -2.53 -0.74 -7.20
N GLU A 49 -2.39 -1.33 -6.01
CA GLU A 49 -2.21 -0.54 -4.77
C GLU A 49 -0.96 0.34 -4.83
N ALA A 50 0.15 -0.19 -5.33
CA ALA A 50 1.43 0.51 -5.42
C ALA A 50 1.51 1.50 -6.60
N LEU A 51 0.75 1.26 -7.68
CA LEU A 51 0.62 2.20 -8.80
C LEU A 51 -0.23 3.40 -8.41
N THR A 52 -1.43 3.18 -7.87
CA THR A 52 -2.29 4.27 -7.37
C THR A 52 -1.63 5.03 -6.23
N PHE A 53 -0.85 4.36 -5.37
CA PHE A 53 -0.06 5.08 -4.37
C PHE A 53 0.99 6.02 -4.99
N ARG A 54 1.66 5.63 -6.09
CA ARG A 54 2.63 6.50 -6.79
C ARG A 54 1.95 7.73 -7.41
N GLU A 55 0.81 7.53 -8.07
CA GLU A 55 -0.01 8.63 -8.62
C GLU A 55 -0.39 9.67 -7.53
N LEU A 56 -0.64 9.22 -6.30
CA LEU A 56 -1.00 10.09 -5.17
C LEU A 56 0.18 10.87 -4.58
N ILE A 57 1.43 10.40 -4.71
CA ILE A 57 2.61 11.08 -4.16
C ILE A 57 3.40 11.89 -5.19
N GLU A 58 3.16 11.68 -6.49
CA GLU A 58 3.84 12.37 -7.59
C GLU A 58 3.87 13.92 -7.40
N PRO A 59 2.77 14.61 -7.07
CA PRO A 59 2.80 16.05 -6.81
C PRO A 59 3.68 16.46 -5.61
N ALA A 60 3.82 15.58 -4.60
CA ALA A 60 4.70 15.84 -3.45
C ALA A 60 6.18 15.66 -3.80
N ILE A 61 6.50 14.77 -4.76
CA ILE A 61 7.85 14.60 -5.31
C ILE A 61 8.21 15.78 -6.20
N GLU A 62 7.29 16.27 -7.05
CA GLU A 62 7.51 17.45 -7.91
C GLU A 62 7.75 18.73 -7.10
N ILE A 63 6.85 19.06 -6.16
CA ILE A 63 7.04 20.16 -5.20
C ILE A 63 8.36 19.97 -4.44
N GLY A 64 8.71 18.71 -4.18
CA GLY A 64 10.00 18.32 -3.68
C GLY A 64 11.13 18.88 -4.55
N LEU A 65 11.31 18.29 -5.73
CA LEU A 65 12.40 18.62 -6.66
C LEU A 65 12.49 20.13 -6.93
N LEU A 66 11.36 20.83 -7.06
CA LEU A 66 11.32 22.28 -7.27
C LEU A 66 11.86 23.09 -6.09
N ALA A 67 11.64 22.66 -4.83
CA ALA A 67 12.16 23.38 -3.67
C ALA A 67 13.69 23.25 -3.52
N LYS A 68 14.25 22.11 -3.93
CA LYS A 68 15.71 21.86 -3.97
C LYS A 68 16.44 22.85 -4.89
N ASP A 69 15.81 23.27 -5.98
CA ASP A 69 16.41 24.21 -6.94
C ASP A 69 16.33 25.68 -6.46
N VAL A 70 15.61 25.97 -5.37
CA VAL A 70 15.33 27.34 -4.88
C VAL A 70 16.04 27.67 -3.57
N GLU A 71 16.24 26.70 -2.69
CA GLU A 71 16.99 26.87 -1.44
C GLU A 71 18.10 25.81 -1.30
N ASP A 72 19.25 26.24 -0.77
CA ASP A 72 20.44 25.43 -0.48
C ASP A 72 20.20 24.54 0.77
N LEU A 73 19.14 23.72 0.67
CA LEU A 73 18.57 22.93 1.75
C LEU A 73 19.51 21.79 2.14
N SER A 74 19.91 21.79 3.41
CA SER A 74 20.55 20.63 4.03
C SER A 74 19.70 19.38 3.78
N PRO A 75 20.31 18.23 3.41
CA PRO A 75 19.59 17.02 2.99
C PRO A 75 18.59 16.50 4.04
N GLU A 76 18.80 16.82 5.31
CA GLU A 76 17.94 16.40 6.43
C GLU A 76 16.68 17.27 6.64
N THR A 77 16.28 18.10 5.68
CA THR A 77 15.11 18.99 5.87
C THR A 77 13.79 18.22 5.87
N VAL A 78 13.40 17.76 7.06
CA VAL A 78 12.14 17.11 7.41
C VAL A 78 10.96 18.06 7.21
N LEU A 79 10.42 18.11 5.99
CA LEU A 79 9.17 18.82 5.72
C LEU A 79 8.00 17.98 6.20
N ARG A 80 7.53 18.25 7.43
CA ARG A 80 6.24 17.75 7.93
C ARG A 80 5.10 18.57 7.34
N GLN A 81 4.49 18.07 6.28
CA GLN A 81 3.36 18.73 5.63
C GLN A 81 2.15 17.80 5.53
N LYS A 82 0.95 18.37 5.61
CA LYS A 82 -0.25 17.72 5.12
C LYS A 82 -0.36 18.03 3.62
N PRO A 83 -0.47 17.04 2.72
CA PRO A 83 -0.53 17.31 1.30
C PRO A 83 -1.85 18.01 1.00
N LYS A 84 -1.78 19.22 0.43
CA LYS A 84 -2.97 19.99 0.05
C LYS A 84 -3.79 19.29 -1.05
N PHE A 85 -3.16 18.39 -1.79
CA PHE A 85 -3.71 17.74 -2.98
C PHE A 85 -4.43 16.41 -2.68
N HIS A 86 -4.05 15.71 -1.61
CA HIS A 86 -4.62 14.41 -1.25
C HIS A 86 -4.93 14.32 0.26
N PRO A 87 -6.16 14.65 0.69
CA PRO A 87 -6.52 14.67 2.11
C PRO A 87 -6.43 13.29 2.80
N GLU A 88 -6.42 12.21 2.01
CA GLU A 88 -6.34 10.81 2.47
C GLU A 88 -4.92 10.37 2.87
N LEU A 89 -3.85 11.03 2.37
CA LEU A 89 -2.46 10.66 2.68
C LEU A 89 -2.00 11.09 4.10
N GLY A 90 -2.85 11.76 4.88
CA GLY A 90 -2.53 12.16 6.25
C GLY A 90 -1.43 13.22 6.32
N TYR A 91 -0.45 13.02 7.20
CA TYR A 91 0.79 13.80 7.23
C TYR A 91 1.93 12.98 6.62
N PHE A 92 2.81 13.64 5.87
CA PHE A 92 4.03 13.02 5.36
C PHE A 92 5.28 13.81 5.78
N ARG A 93 6.40 13.11 5.75
CA ARG A 93 7.76 13.63 5.91
C ARG A 93 8.50 13.45 4.60
N LEU A 94 8.88 14.56 3.97
CA LEU A 94 9.80 14.55 2.83
C LEU A 94 11.25 14.68 3.30
N ILE A 95 12.17 13.95 2.67
CA ILE A 95 13.63 14.04 2.84
C ILE A 95 14.29 14.03 1.45
N TYR A 96 15.42 14.73 1.28
CA TYR A 96 16.13 14.88 0.01
C TYR A 96 17.53 14.29 0.06
N GLY A 97 17.91 13.61 -1.02
CA GLY A 97 19.14 12.85 -1.05
C GLY A 97 19.03 11.60 -0.19
N ASP A 98 20.18 11.00 0.06
CA ASP A 98 20.26 9.71 0.73
C ASP A 98 20.02 9.85 2.24
N ALA A 99 19.14 9.02 2.79
CA ALA A 99 18.71 9.08 4.17
C ALA A 99 19.03 7.76 4.91
N GLU A 100 19.57 7.88 6.13
CA GLU A 100 19.74 6.76 7.05
C GLU A 100 18.90 7.03 8.31
N ILE A 101 17.91 6.18 8.56
CA ILE A 101 17.01 6.32 9.70
C ILE A 101 17.67 5.69 10.93
N PRO A 102 17.99 6.47 11.98
CA PRO A 102 18.73 5.98 13.12
C PRO A 102 17.91 5.00 13.98
N SER A 103 18.63 4.18 14.72
CA SER A 103 18.06 3.12 15.55
C SER A 103 17.04 3.59 16.60
N ASN A 104 16.02 2.75 16.84
CA ASN A 104 14.85 2.96 17.70
C ASN A 104 13.89 4.08 17.23
N THR A 105 13.95 4.51 15.97
CA THR A 105 12.98 5.46 15.40
C THR A 105 11.65 4.79 15.08
N VAL A 106 10.54 5.39 15.55
CA VAL A 106 9.16 5.09 15.12
C VAL A 106 8.67 6.26 14.27
N ILE A 107 8.12 5.98 13.09
CA ILE A 107 7.51 7.01 12.23
C ILE A 107 6.05 6.63 11.96
N GLU A 108 5.14 7.48 12.42
CA GLU A 108 3.69 7.32 12.22
C GLU A 108 3.22 7.98 10.91
N ASP A 109 3.91 9.06 10.50
CA ASP A 109 3.72 9.76 9.23
C ASP A 109 4.19 8.91 8.03
N LEU A 110 3.69 9.19 6.82
CA LEU A 110 4.26 8.62 5.60
C LEU A 110 5.67 9.19 5.37
N LEU A 111 6.68 8.33 5.20
CA LEU A 111 8.04 8.75 4.86
C LEU A 111 8.23 8.73 3.32
N ILE A 112 8.65 9.87 2.74
CA ILE A 112 8.97 10.02 1.32
C ILE A 112 10.43 10.48 1.22
N VAL A 113 11.28 9.74 0.50
CA VAL A 113 12.71 10.04 0.34
C VAL A 113 13.07 10.19 -1.13
N ILE A 114 13.57 11.36 -1.53
CA ILE A 114 14.07 11.63 -2.88
C ILE A 114 15.56 11.28 -2.92
N GLY A 115 15.85 9.98 -2.82
CA GLY A 115 17.19 9.39 -2.73
C GLY A 115 17.15 7.94 -2.27
N ASN A 116 18.30 7.38 -1.89
CA ASN A 116 18.39 6.06 -1.29
C ASN A 116 18.01 6.10 0.20
N LEU A 117 17.50 4.99 0.74
CA LEU A 117 17.00 4.92 2.11
C LEU A 117 17.53 3.68 2.83
N ARG A 118 18.20 3.89 3.97
CA ARG A 118 18.65 2.83 4.88
C ARG A 118 17.91 2.93 6.21
N ILE A 119 17.42 1.81 6.72
CA ILE A 119 16.61 1.72 7.95
C ILE A 119 17.12 0.56 8.79
N GLY A 120 17.40 0.76 10.09
CA GLY A 120 17.79 -0.36 10.95
C GLY A 120 17.59 -0.23 12.47
N ASP A 121 17.31 -1.37 13.10
CA ASP A 121 17.24 -1.64 14.56
C ASP A 121 16.44 -0.62 15.39
N ARG A 122 15.15 -0.79 15.71
CA ARG A 122 14.25 -1.95 15.54
C ARG A 122 12.88 -1.37 15.19
N CYS A 123 12.52 -1.50 13.91
CA CYS A 123 11.84 -0.40 13.23
C CYS A 123 10.32 -0.53 13.19
N LYS A 124 9.60 0.58 13.40
CA LYS A 124 8.15 0.68 13.17
C LYS A 124 7.82 1.87 12.26
N MET A 125 7.32 1.59 11.06
CA MET A 125 6.92 2.61 10.07
C MET A 125 5.43 2.43 9.75
N LEU A 126 4.57 3.14 10.49
CA LEU A 126 3.11 2.93 10.44
C LEU A 126 2.47 3.69 9.27
N GLY A 127 3.02 4.82 8.85
CA GLY A 127 2.54 5.57 7.68
C GLY A 127 2.99 4.97 6.33
N GLY A 128 3.89 4.00 6.36
CA GLY A 128 4.54 3.44 5.16
C GLY A 128 5.76 4.26 4.70
N VAL A 129 6.42 3.76 3.66
CA VAL A 129 7.69 4.29 3.15
C VAL A 129 7.69 4.33 1.63
N TYR A 130 8.13 5.44 1.05
CA TYR A 130 8.49 5.57 -0.36
C TYR A 130 9.93 6.09 -0.52
N ALA A 131 10.67 5.54 -1.47
CA ALA A 131 11.91 6.13 -1.93
C ALA A 131 12.03 6.12 -3.47
N THR A 132 12.58 7.20 -4.05
CA THR A 132 12.94 7.21 -5.48
C THR A 132 14.16 6.32 -5.75
N GLY A 133 15.05 6.18 -4.78
CA GLY A 133 16.23 5.31 -4.82
C GLY A 133 16.02 3.96 -4.12
N GLU A 134 17.13 3.27 -3.88
CA GLU A 134 17.17 1.94 -3.28
C GLU A 134 16.80 1.96 -1.79
N VAL A 135 15.99 1.00 -1.35
CA VAL A 135 15.59 0.85 0.07
C VAL A 135 16.27 -0.37 0.68
N ARG A 136 16.99 -0.20 1.80
CA ARG A 136 17.56 -1.29 2.61
C ARG A 136 17.02 -1.24 4.04
N VAL A 137 16.52 -2.36 4.57
CA VAL A 137 15.82 -2.42 5.86
C VAL A 137 16.28 -3.61 6.73
N GLY A 138 16.69 -3.34 7.98
CA GLY A 138 16.91 -4.35 9.03
C GLY A 138 17.67 -3.82 10.24
N SER A 139 17.37 -4.16 11.51
CA SER A 139 16.61 -5.31 12.02
C SER A 139 15.23 -5.01 12.67
N ASP A 140 14.59 -6.09 13.15
CA ASP A 140 13.36 -6.25 13.94
C ASP A 140 12.14 -5.42 13.49
N CYS A 141 11.83 -5.50 12.20
CA CYS A 141 10.94 -4.54 11.55
C CYS A 141 9.44 -4.86 11.65
N THR A 142 8.60 -3.82 11.67
CA THR A 142 7.19 -3.88 11.27
C THR A 142 6.83 -2.62 10.48
N ILE A 143 6.53 -2.76 9.20
CA ILE A 143 6.29 -1.66 8.26
C ILE A 143 4.92 -1.84 7.60
N ASN A 144 4.15 -0.77 7.47
CA ASN A 144 2.81 -0.85 6.88
C ASN A 144 2.86 -1.23 5.39
N PHE A 145 3.56 -0.43 4.59
CA PHE A 145 3.89 -0.73 3.20
C PHE A 145 5.21 -0.07 2.79
N ILE A 146 5.82 -0.57 1.71
CA ILE A 146 7.06 -0.04 1.13
C ILE A 146 6.88 0.09 -0.38
N ALA A 147 7.27 1.23 -0.94
CA ALA A 147 7.37 1.45 -2.39
C ALA A 147 8.76 1.98 -2.74
N SER A 148 9.40 1.43 -3.77
CA SER A 148 10.64 1.97 -4.33
C SER A 148 10.58 2.06 -5.86
N ASP A 149 11.21 3.09 -6.41
CA ASP A 149 11.47 3.19 -7.86
C ASP A 149 12.79 2.55 -8.29
N SER A 150 13.48 1.90 -7.36
CA SER A 150 14.68 1.09 -7.54
C SER A 150 14.49 -0.28 -6.84
N ASN A 151 15.55 -0.87 -6.31
CA ASN A 151 15.54 -2.13 -5.57
C ASN A 151 15.09 -1.99 -4.11
N VAL A 152 14.60 -3.08 -3.52
CA VAL A 152 14.25 -3.18 -2.10
C VAL A 152 14.95 -4.39 -1.48
N PHE A 153 15.66 -4.19 -0.38
CA PHE A 153 16.35 -5.25 0.39
C PHE A 153 15.80 -5.27 1.83
N LEU A 154 15.24 -6.40 2.26
CA LEU A 154 14.64 -6.58 3.59
C LEU A 154 15.35 -7.69 4.38
N GLY A 155 15.66 -7.42 5.64
CA GLY A 155 16.13 -8.37 6.66
C GLY A 155 17.02 -7.68 7.70
N ARG A 156 16.72 -7.71 9.01
CA ARG A 156 16.32 -8.88 9.82
C ARG A 156 14.96 -8.75 10.55
N ASN A 157 14.36 -9.87 10.98
CA ASN A 157 13.09 -10.03 11.71
C ASN A 157 11.85 -9.28 11.16
N THR A 158 11.82 -9.13 9.83
CA THR A 158 10.84 -8.40 9.01
C THR A 158 9.35 -8.77 9.19
N SER A 159 8.48 -7.77 9.34
CA SER A 159 7.08 -7.85 8.91
C SER A 159 6.65 -6.66 8.03
N VAL A 160 5.89 -6.95 6.96
CA VAL A 160 5.24 -5.96 6.09
C VAL A 160 3.74 -6.26 6.02
N GLU A 161 2.93 -5.39 6.63
CA GLU A 161 1.52 -5.65 6.95
C GLU A 161 0.58 -5.63 5.74
N ARG A 162 0.86 -4.77 4.75
CA ARG A 162 0.04 -4.63 3.54
C ARG A 162 0.76 -5.14 2.29
N TRP A 163 1.77 -4.41 1.82
CA TRP A 163 2.47 -4.74 0.59
C TRP A 163 3.87 -4.11 0.52
N VAL A 164 4.78 -4.74 -0.22
CA VAL A 164 6.04 -4.16 -0.68
C VAL A 164 6.05 -4.16 -2.21
N ASP A 165 6.43 -3.04 -2.81
CA ASP A 165 6.53 -2.89 -4.27
C ASP A 165 7.83 -2.22 -4.71
N ALA A 166 8.43 -2.73 -5.79
CA ALA A 166 9.64 -2.19 -6.39
C ALA A 166 9.55 -2.15 -7.92
N LYS A 167 10.19 -1.16 -8.55
CA LYS A 167 10.51 -1.21 -9.98
C LYS A 167 11.72 -2.13 -10.23
N GLY A 168 12.68 -2.15 -9.31
CA GLY A 168 13.81 -3.07 -9.31
C GLY A 168 13.51 -4.42 -8.63
N THR A 169 14.57 -5.13 -8.28
CA THR A 169 14.49 -6.41 -7.58
C THR A 169 14.09 -6.21 -6.11
N ILE A 170 13.23 -7.09 -5.59
CA ILE A 170 12.97 -7.22 -4.15
C ILE A 170 13.73 -8.43 -3.62
N VAL A 171 14.69 -8.21 -2.72
CA VAL A 171 15.38 -9.28 -1.99
C VAL A 171 14.84 -9.33 -0.57
N ILE A 172 14.20 -10.44 -0.20
CA ILE A 172 13.59 -10.67 1.12
C ILE A 172 14.37 -11.76 1.83
N THR A 173 14.93 -11.45 3.00
CA THR A 173 15.62 -12.40 3.85
C THR A 173 15.31 -12.13 5.32
N LYS A 174 15.22 -13.18 6.14
CA LYS A 174 15.26 -13.18 7.63
C LYS A 174 14.36 -12.11 8.30
N ASP A 175 13.30 -12.41 9.03
CA ASP A 175 12.71 -13.68 9.44
C ASP A 175 11.18 -13.64 9.16
N CYS A 176 10.80 -12.67 8.31
CA CYS A 176 9.75 -12.66 7.29
C CYS A 176 8.30 -13.05 7.66
N ARG A 177 7.46 -12.02 7.75
CA ARG A 177 6.05 -12.08 7.35
C ARG A 177 5.67 -10.93 6.41
N VAL A 178 5.47 -11.22 5.13
CA VAL A 178 5.11 -10.22 4.10
C VAL A 178 3.75 -10.57 3.51
N ARG A 179 2.78 -9.67 3.62
CA ARG A 179 1.43 -9.95 3.09
C ARG A 179 1.40 -10.05 1.57
N LYS A 180 1.94 -9.06 0.85
CA LYS A 180 2.04 -9.04 -0.61
C LYS A 180 3.38 -8.45 -1.05
N ALA A 181 4.05 -9.08 -2.00
CA ALA A 181 5.25 -8.53 -2.65
C ALA A 181 5.02 -8.39 -4.16
N THR A 182 5.37 -7.25 -4.74
CA THR A 182 5.23 -7.01 -6.18
C THR A 182 6.44 -6.34 -6.82
N SER A 183 6.89 -6.82 -7.98
CA SER A 183 8.06 -6.25 -8.67
C SER A 183 7.86 -6.15 -10.19
N GLU A 184 8.38 -5.09 -10.80
CA GLU A 184 8.50 -5.02 -12.27
C GLU A 184 9.62 -5.91 -12.84
N HIS A 185 10.54 -6.34 -11.97
CA HIS A 185 11.63 -7.23 -12.31
C HIS A 185 11.45 -8.57 -11.57
N GLN A 186 12.18 -8.78 -10.48
CA GLN A 186 12.33 -10.08 -9.82
C GLN A 186 12.09 -9.97 -8.31
N ILE A 187 11.60 -11.06 -7.71
CA ILE A 187 11.59 -11.23 -6.25
C ILE A 187 12.55 -12.38 -5.92
N GLU A 188 13.49 -12.16 -5.02
CA GLU A 188 14.42 -13.15 -4.47
C GLU A 188 14.09 -13.37 -3.00
N VAL A 189 13.86 -14.61 -2.58
CA VAL A 189 13.52 -14.96 -1.18
C VAL A 189 14.57 -15.90 -0.61
N VAL A 190 15.15 -15.56 0.54
CA VAL A 190 16.29 -16.27 1.12
C VAL A 190 16.07 -16.57 2.61
N GLU A 191 15.91 -17.85 2.91
CA GLU A 191 15.54 -18.44 4.21
C GLU A 191 14.15 -18.04 4.77
N CYS A 192 13.58 -18.96 5.57
CA CYS A 192 12.36 -18.85 6.40
C CYS A 192 11.41 -17.68 6.09
N CYS A 193 10.46 -17.87 5.16
CA CYS A 193 9.53 -16.83 4.73
C CYS A 193 8.06 -17.25 4.75
N GLU A 194 7.21 -16.49 5.45
CA GLU A 194 5.76 -16.53 5.28
C GLU A 194 5.30 -15.38 4.37
N MET A 195 4.89 -15.71 3.15
CA MET A 195 4.36 -14.75 2.17
C MET A 195 3.03 -15.25 1.59
N ARG A 196 2.01 -14.40 1.53
CA ARG A 196 0.68 -14.80 1.02
C ARG A 196 0.53 -14.61 -0.49
N GLU A 197 1.02 -13.48 -0.99
CA GLU A 197 0.93 -13.12 -2.42
C GLU A 197 2.29 -12.61 -2.90
N ALA A 198 2.72 -13.07 -4.07
CA ALA A 198 3.92 -12.58 -4.76
C ALA A 198 3.66 -12.52 -6.26
N CYS A 199 3.98 -11.39 -6.89
CA CYS A 199 3.87 -11.22 -8.34
C CYS A 199 5.05 -10.40 -8.88
N ALA A 200 5.83 -11.00 -9.77
CA ALA A 200 7.00 -10.38 -10.39
C ALA A 200 7.00 -10.68 -11.89
N ASN A 201 7.29 -9.69 -12.73
CA ASN A 201 7.21 -9.87 -14.18
C ASN A 201 8.28 -10.83 -14.74
N MET A 202 9.49 -10.84 -14.16
CA MET A 202 10.62 -11.67 -14.62
C MET A 202 10.76 -12.98 -13.83
N GLY A 203 10.21 -13.06 -12.61
CA GLY A 203 10.14 -14.31 -11.85
C GLY A 203 10.32 -14.17 -10.33
N LEU A 204 10.14 -15.29 -9.64
CA LEU A 204 10.35 -15.47 -8.21
C LEU A 204 11.44 -16.55 -8.02
N GLU A 205 12.58 -16.17 -7.47
CA GLU A 205 13.66 -17.10 -7.09
C GLU A 205 13.64 -17.34 -5.57
N VAL A 206 13.82 -18.60 -5.17
CA VAL A 206 14.05 -18.98 -3.77
C VAL A 206 15.48 -19.50 -3.69
N LEU A 207 16.35 -18.75 -3.01
CA LEU A 207 17.79 -19.01 -2.95
C LEU A 207 18.17 -19.63 -1.59
N ASP A 208 19.25 -20.39 -1.58
CA ASP A 208 19.89 -20.80 -0.32
C ASP A 208 20.88 -19.73 0.16
N SER A 209 21.06 -19.66 1.48
CA SER A 209 22.01 -18.84 2.21
C SER A 209 23.43 -18.82 1.62
N SER A 210 23.87 -19.94 1.04
CA SER A 210 25.18 -20.11 0.43
C SER A 210 25.35 -19.39 -0.92
N GLU A 211 24.26 -19.08 -1.63
CA GLU A 211 24.27 -18.45 -2.95
C GLU A 211 24.35 -16.91 -2.86
N LEU A 212 23.71 -16.31 -1.84
CA LEU A 212 23.82 -14.86 -1.57
C LEU A 212 25.26 -14.41 -1.34
N VAL A 213 26.03 -15.18 -0.55
CA VAL A 213 27.42 -14.83 -0.19
C VAL A 213 28.31 -14.73 -1.43
N GLN A 214 28.04 -15.55 -2.46
CA GLN A 214 28.79 -15.54 -3.72
C GLN A 214 28.43 -14.35 -4.61
N ARG A 215 27.17 -13.90 -4.61
CA ARG A 215 26.74 -12.69 -5.34
C ARG A 215 27.21 -11.40 -4.66
N GLY A 216 27.16 -11.34 -3.33
CA GLY A 216 27.57 -10.16 -2.55
C GLY A 216 29.07 -9.81 -2.60
N SER A 217 29.93 -10.74 -3.04
CA SER A 217 31.38 -10.52 -3.17
C SER A 217 31.81 -9.90 -4.53
N LYS A 218 30.86 -9.49 -5.39
CA LYS A 218 31.13 -8.95 -6.73
C LYS A 218 30.56 -7.55 -7.00
N GLY A 219 30.11 -6.85 -5.95
CA GLY A 219 29.70 -5.44 -5.99
C GLY A 219 30.81 -4.50 -5.54
#